data_AF-A0A9D1PH29-F1
#
_entry.id   AF-A0A9D1PH29-F1
#
_cell.length_a   1.000
_cell.length_b   1.000
_cell.length_c   1.000
_cell.angle_alpha   90.00
_cell.angle_beta   90.00
_cell.angle_gamma   90.00
#
_symmetry.space_group_name_H-M   'P 1'
#
loop_
_entity.id
_entity.type
_entity.pdbx_description
1 polymer ?
#
loop_
_entity_poly.entity_id
_entity_poly.type
_entity_poly.pdbx_seq_one_letter_code
_entity_poly.pdbx_strand_id
1 'polypeptide(L)'
;MVGALRDLIQLLKLEQTENGFEWVSQTNMFAQVKQKNSKNIFSTVGLGVPTVEFTIRKRGIDLSNALMVKGQHCFITNIEEHPDSRNFYKVTTAAITPKICSVQRRTAELDPVYKRPILSDNTKTTFPACVTEKYIKTAVETPQTSTEQCLVLVVPKAIILKVGEQITLEGKVWRVVVPHELDNWKNEYEIIRNDDA
;
A
#
# COMPACT_ATOMS: atom_id res chain seq x y z
N MET A 1 -17.08 27.30 9.43
CA MET A 1 -17.53 25.94 9.03
C MET A 1 -18.89 26.07 8.34
N VAL A 2 -18.97 26.43 7.05
CA VAL A 2 -19.10 25.51 5.89
C VAL A 2 -18.21 25.97 4.72
N GLY A 3 -17.71 27.22 4.75
CA GLY A 3 -16.90 27.82 3.68
C GLY A 3 -15.42 27.42 3.60
N ALA A 4 -15.01 26.34 4.28
CA ALA A 4 -13.62 25.88 4.35
C ALA A 4 -13.31 24.68 3.45
N LEU A 5 -14.33 23.97 2.94
CA LEU A 5 -14.14 22.88 1.98
C LEU A 5 -13.96 23.46 0.57
N ARG A 6 -12.72 23.73 0.18
CA ARG A 6 -12.39 24.41 -1.09
C ARG A 6 -11.52 23.58 -2.02
N ASP A 7 -10.85 22.58 -1.47
CA ASP A 7 -9.95 21.72 -2.24
C ASP A 7 -10.77 20.59 -2.88
N LEU A 8 -10.70 20.49 -4.21
CA LEU A 8 -11.25 19.34 -4.92
C LEU A 8 -10.31 18.14 -4.74
N ILE A 9 -10.86 17.04 -4.24
CA ILE A 9 -10.16 15.77 -4.02
C ILE A 9 -10.92 14.62 -4.65
N GLN A 10 -10.24 13.50 -4.85
CA GLN A 10 -10.87 12.27 -5.37
C GLN A 10 -10.83 11.19 -4.30
N LEU A 11 -11.93 10.44 -4.18
CA LEU A 11 -11.96 9.19 -3.42
C LEU A 11 -11.55 8.04 -4.32
N LEU A 12 -10.56 7.29 -3.88
CA LEU A 12 -10.05 6.14 -4.58
C LEU A 12 -10.46 4.85 -3.87
N LYS A 13 -10.79 3.84 -4.66
CA LYS A 13 -11.04 2.48 -4.20
C LYS A 13 -10.19 1.52 -5.02
N LEU A 14 -9.67 0.49 -4.37
CA LEU A 14 -8.99 -0.58 -5.08
C LEU A 14 -10.02 -1.44 -5.82
N GLU A 15 -9.80 -1.67 -7.10
CA GLU A 15 -10.61 -2.56 -7.91
C GLU A 15 -9.74 -3.62 -8.58
N GLN A 16 -10.32 -4.79 -8.79
CA GLN A 16 -9.69 -5.88 -9.52
C GLN A 16 -9.91 -5.66 -11.02
N THR A 17 -8.83 -5.72 -11.79
CA THR A 17 -8.81 -5.65 -13.25
C THR A 17 -8.46 -7.03 -13.83
N GLU A 18 -8.49 -7.16 -15.16
CA GLU A 18 -8.11 -8.41 -15.84
C GLU A 18 -6.69 -8.87 -15.48
N ASN A 19 -5.78 -7.92 -15.29
CA ASN A 19 -4.36 -8.17 -15.08
C ASN A 19 -3.91 -7.95 -13.63
N GLY A 20 -4.83 -7.66 -12.71
CA GLY A 20 -4.52 -7.53 -11.29
C GLY A 20 -5.37 -6.50 -10.56
N PHE A 21 -4.74 -5.46 -9.99
CA PHE A 21 -5.43 -4.48 -9.15
C PHE A 21 -4.99 -3.06 -9.46
N GLU A 22 -5.93 -2.12 -9.39
CA GLU A 22 -5.68 -0.69 -9.63
C GLU A 22 -6.51 0.20 -8.69
N TRP A 23 -6.00 1.40 -8.41
CA TRP A 23 -6.76 2.43 -7.71
C TRP A 23 -7.64 3.19 -8.70
N VAL A 24 -8.95 3.09 -8.52
CA VAL A 24 -9.95 3.71 -9.39
C VAL A 24 -10.63 4.87 -8.67
N SER A 25 -10.76 6.00 -9.35
CA SER A 25 -11.50 7.17 -8.84
C SER A 25 -13.00 6.89 -8.83
N GLN A 26 -13.58 6.87 -7.64
CA GLN A 26 -15.00 6.61 -7.44
C GLN A 26 -15.82 7.89 -7.56
N THR A 27 -15.32 8.98 -6.98
CA THR A 27 -16.05 10.25 -6.93
C THR A 27 -15.11 11.40 -6.59
N ASN A 28 -15.46 12.59 -7.07
CA ASN A 28 -14.81 13.83 -6.68
C ASN A 28 -15.61 14.48 -5.53
N MET A 29 -14.92 15.09 -4.57
CA MET A 29 -15.57 15.81 -3.48
C MET A 29 -14.73 17.00 -3.00
N PHE A 30 -15.37 17.92 -2.30
CA PHE A 30 -14.69 19.02 -1.66
C PHE A 30 -14.24 18.65 -0.26
N ALA A 31 -13.01 19.03 0.06
CA ALA A 31 -12.39 18.87 1.36
C ALA A 31 -11.71 20.17 1.81
N GLN A 32 -11.39 20.26 3.09
CA GLN A 32 -10.37 21.17 3.58
C GLN A 32 -9.09 20.36 3.80
N VAL A 33 -7.98 20.77 3.18
CA VAL A 33 -6.71 20.06 3.25
C VAL A 33 -5.72 20.82 4.12
N LYS A 34 -5.08 20.13 5.07
CA LYS A 34 -4.03 20.67 5.93
C LYS A 34 -2.82 19.75 5.93
N GLN A 35 -1.67 20.28 5.49
CA GLN A 35 -0.39 19.59 5.63
C GLN A 35 0.07 19.72 7.08
N LYS A 36 0.58 18.62 7.67
CA LYS A 36 1.17 18.62 9.01
C LYS A 36 2.66 18.33 8.92
N ASN A 37 3.43 18.99 9.78
CA ASN A 37 4.87 18.73 9.96
C ASN A 37 5.16 17.42 10.74
N SER A 38 4.13 16.64 11.09
CA SER A 38 4.27 15.35 11.75
C SER A 38 4.48 14.23 10.73
N LYS A 39 5.28 13.22 11.11
CA LYS A 39 5.36 11.96 10.36
C LYS A 39 4.18 11.06 10.75
N ASN A 40 3.62 10.39 9.75
CA ASN A 40 2.57 9.40 9.89
C ASN A 40 3.20 8.01 10.01
N ILE A 41 2.77 7.24 11.01
CA ILE A 41 3.11 5.81 11.13
C ILE A 41 2.21 5.03 10.17
N PHE A 42 2.52 5.15 8.88
CA PHE A 42 1.83 4.47 7.79
C PHE A 42 2.15 2.98 7.73
N SER A 43 3.35 2.61 8.18
CA SER A 43 3.82 1.24 8.30
C SER A 43 4.30 1.00 9.72
N THR A 44 4.04 -0.19 10.23
CA THR A 44 4.49 -0.58 11.58
C THR A 44 6.00 -0.78 11.63
N VAL A 45 6.59 -1.20 10.50
CA VAL A 45 8.01 -1.55 10.38
C VAL A 45 8.81 -0.60 9.49
N GLY A 46 8.13 0.32 8.80
CA GLY A 46 8.72 1.26 7.86
C GLY A 46 8.90 2.69 8.40
N LEU A 47 9.69 3.50 7.69
CA LEU A 47 9.82 4.92 8.01
C LEU A 47 8.50 5.68 7.84
N GLY A 48 8.26 6.63 8.74
CA GLY A 48 7.10 7.50 8.70
C GLY A 48 7.16 8.53 7.56
N VAL A 49 6.01 8.78 6.94
CA VAL A 49 5.84 9.66 5.77
C VAL A 49 5.09 10.95 6.14
N PRO A 50 5.11 12.02 5.32
CA PRO A 50 4.40 13.25 5.64
C PRO A 50 2.90 13.02 5.88
N THR A 51 2.35 13.70 6.88
CA THR A 51 0.93 13.59 7.24
C THR A 51 0.11 14.67 6.53
N VAL A 52 -0.98 14.27 5.87
CA VAL A 52 -2.01 15.19 5.36
C VAL A 52 -3.32 14.93 6.10
N GLU A 53 -3.92 15.97 6.65
CA GLU A 53 -5.25 15.91 7.25
C GLU A 53 -6.29 16.50 6.31
N PHE A 54 -7.42 15.80 6.21
CA PHE A 54 -8.58 16.23 5.45
C PHE A 54 -9.76 16.42 6.40
N THR A 55 -10.52 17.48 6.20
CA THR A 55 -11.90 17.55 6.73
C THR A 55 -12.85 17.34 5.57
N ILE A 56 -13.72 16.34 5.68
CA ILE A 56 -14.69 15.98 4.64
C ILE A 56 -16.08 15.80 5.23
N ARG A 57 -17.13 15.90 4.41
CA ARG A 57 -18.49 15.55 4.85
C ARG A 57 -18.58 14.06 5.15
N LYS A 58 -19.32 13.68 6.21
CA LYS A 58 -19.56 12.27 6.55
C LYS A 58 -20.20 11.53 5.38
N ARG A 59 -19.67 10.35 5.09
CA ARG A 59 -20.12 9.44 4.02
C ARG A 59 -19.54 8.04 4.25
N GLY A 60 -19.93 7.05 3.44
CA GLY A 60 -19.30 5.73 3.46
C GLY A 60 -17.87 5.79 2.96
N ILE A 61 -16.91 5.89 3.88
CA ILE A 61 -15.47 5.72 3.66
C ILE A 61 -14.89 4.90 4.80
N ASP A 62 -13.82 4.18 4.53
CA ASP A 62 -13.05 3.41 5.51
C ASP A 62 -11.54 3.48 5.19
N LEU A 63 -10.73 2.74 5.94
CA LEU A 63 -9.27 2.74 5.77
C LEU A 63 -8.79 1.95 4.54
N SER A 64 -9.66 1.18 3.88
CA SER A 64 -9.33 0.55 2.58
C SER A 64 -9.34 1.56 1.43
N ASN A 65 -9.92 2.75 1.64
CA ASN A 65 -9.92 3.81 0.64
C ASN A 65 -8.63 4.64 0.70
N ALA A 66 -8.36 5.34 -0.41
CA ALA A 66 -7.34 6.36 -0.48
C ALA A 66 -7.93 7.67 -1.02
N LEU A 67 -7.20 8.77 -0.82
CA LEU A 67 -7.56 10.09 -1.35
C LEU A 67 -6.51 10.55 -2.35
N MET A 68 -6.93 11.27 -3.38
CA MET A 68 -6.04 11.96 -4.31
C MET A 68 -6.26 13.47 -4.20
N VAL A 69 -5.19 14.22 -3.98
CA VAL A 69 -5.22 15.69 -3.98
C VAL A 69 -4.07 16.23 -4.79
N LYS A 70 -4.35 17.04 -5.82
CA LYS A 70 -3.32 17.68 -6.66
C LYS A 70 -2.24 16.70 -7.16
N GLY A 71 -2.63 15.47 -7.52
CA GLY A 71 -1.73 14.41 -7.98
C GLY A 71 -0.97 13.65 -6.88
N GLN A 72 -1.12 14.04 -5.60
CA GLN A 72 -0.59 13.31 -4.46
C GLN A 72 -1.59 12.27 -3.98
N HIS A 73 -1.16 11.02 -3.97
CA HIS A 73 -1.90 9.91 -3.36
C HIS A 73 -1.72 9.93 -1.84
N CYS A 74 -2.82 9.79 -1.12
CA CYS A 74 -2.89 9.88 0.33
C CYS A 74 -3.62 8.65 0.88
N PHE A 75 -2.90 7.76 1.54
CA PHE A 75 -3.49 6.58 2.16
C PHE A 75 -4.13 6.93 3.49
N ILE A 76 -5.36 6.46 3.73
CA ILE A 76 -6.08 6.74 4.97
C ILE A 76 -5.49 5.89 6.09
N THR A 77 -5.17 6.55 7.20
CA THR A 77 -4.57 5.93 8.39
C THR A 77 -5.43 6.08 9.63
N ASN A 78 -6.32 7.08 9.65
CA ASN A 78 -7.31 7.25 10.70
C ASN A 78 -8.51 8.03 10.18
N ILE A 79 -9.70 7.73 10.69
CA ILE A 79 -10.94 8.46 10.46
C ILE A 79 -11.58 8.69 11.82
N GLU A 80 -11.81 9.95 12.18
CA GLU A 80 -12.47 10.34 13.41
C GLU A 80 -13.58 11.34 13.13
N GLU A 81 -14.56 11.45 14.04
CA GLU A 81 -15.54 12.53 13.96
C GLU A 81 -14.85 13.88 14.11
N HIS A 82 -15.26 14.88 13.33
CA HIS A 82 -14.70 16.21 13.49
C HIS A 82 -15.09 16.80 14.85
N PRO A 83 -14.14 17.30 15.67
CA PRO A 83 -14.41 17.74 17.05
C PRO A 83 -15.55 18.76 17.15
N ASP A 84 -15.59 19.71 16.23
CA ASP A 84 -16.56 20.81 16.25
C ASP A 84 -17.86 20.51 15.47
N SER A 85 -17.98 19.36 14.79
CA SER A 85 -19.16 19.09 13.97
C SER A 85 -19.38 17.61 13.64
N ARG A 86 -20.57 17.11 14.00
CA ARG A 86 -21.01 15.74 13.74
C ARG A 86 -21.28 15.40 12.27
N ASN A 87 -21.24 16.38 11.36
CA ASN A 87 -21.49 16.16 9.93
C ASN A 87 -20.21 16.00 9.11
N PHE A 88 -19.05 16.09 9.76
CA PHE A 88 -17.75 15.97 9.10
C PHE A 88 -16.89 14.89 9.76
N TYR A 89 -16.03 14.28 8.95
CA TYR A 89 -14.91 13.49 9.43
C TYR A 89 -13.64 14.31 9.35
N LYS A 90 -12.77 14.10 10.34
CA LYS A 90 -11.35 14.41 10.24
C LYS A 90 -10.64 13.12 9.82
N VAL A 91 -9.96 13.16 8.68
CA VAL A 91 -9.31 12.02 8.06
C VAL A 91 -7.81 12.29 8.05
N THR A 92 -7.04 11.45 8.74
CA THR A 92 -5.59 11.53 8.77
C THR A 92 -5.03 10.55 7.75
N THR A 93 -4.13 11.04 6.90
CA THR A 93 -3.57 10.26 5.81
C THR A 93 -2.04 10.35 5.78
N ALA A 94 -1.46 9.36 5.12
CA ALA A 94 -0.06 9.27 4.77
C ALA A 94 0.13 9.72 3.30
N ALA A 95 0.90 10.77 3.07
CA ALA A 95 1.21 11.26 1.72
C ALA A 95 2.27 10.34 1.07
N ILE A 96 1.81 9.30 0.39
CA ILE A 96 2.69 8.33 -0.27
C ILE A 96 2.04 7.82 -1.56
N THR A 97 2.83 7.92 -2.64
CA THR A 97 2.41 7.47 -3.97
C THR A 97 2.77 6.01 -4.16
N PRO A 98 1.79 5.13 -4.46
CA PRO A 98 2.07 3.73 -4.71
C PRO A 98 2.82 3.55 -6.02
N LYS A 99 3.71 2.57 -6.05
CA LYS A 99 4.42 2.08 -7.24
C LYS A 99 3.72 0.82 -7.74
N ILE A 100 3.71 0.63 -9.05
CA ILE A 100 3.16 -0.60 -9.64
C ILE A 100 4.20 -1.72 -9.50
N CYS A 101 3.79 -2.78 -8.84
CA CYS A 101 4.52 -4.02 -8.72
C CYS A 101 3.91 -5.08 -9.64
N SER A 102 4.67 -6.14 -9.89
CA SER A 102 4.12 -7.34 -10.51
C SER A 102 4.67 -8.60 -9.89
N VAL A 103 3.88 -9.66 -9.94
CA VAL A 103 4.25 -11.00 -9.51
C VAL A 103 3.91 -11.98 -10.63
N GLN A 104 4.75 -12.99 -10.81
CA GLN A 104 4.52 -14.06 -11.77
C GLN A 104 4.23 -15.35 -11.03
N ARG A 105 3.09 -15.97 -11.34
CA ARG A 105 2.63 -17.20 -10.68
C ARG A 105 2.35 -18.27 -11.71
N ARG A 106 2.79 -19.48 -11.39
CA ARG A 106 2.29 -20.70 -12.03
C ARG A 106 1.24 -21.32 -11.15
N THR A 107 0.10 -21.61 -11.72
CA THR A 107 -0.92 -22.44 -11.09
C THR A 107 -0.76 -23.87 -11.58
N ALA A 108 -0.93 -24.84 -10.68
CA ALA A 108 -0.98 -26.25 -11.05
C ALA A 108 -2.41 -26.72 -10.81
N GLU A 109 -3.11 -27.06 -11.87
CA GLU A 109 -4.43 -27.69 -11.78
C GLU A 109 -4.26 -29.21 -11.84
N LEU A 110 -5.16 -29.95 -11.19
CA LEU A 110 -5.14 -31.41 -11.33
C LEU A 110 -5.93 -31.81 -12.56
N ASP A 111 -5.34 -32.65 -13.40
CA ASP A 111 -6.04 -33.34 -14.47
C ASP A 111 -7.31 -33.99 -13.90
N PRO A 112 -8.50 -33.72 -14.47
CA PRO A 112 -9.75 -34.17 -13.88
C PRO A 112 -9.86 -35.70 -13.83
N VAL A 113 -9.18 -36.42 -14.74
CA VAL A 113 -9.23 -37.88 -14.90
C VAL A 113 -8.12 -38.58 -14.11
N TYR A 114 -6.87 -38.16 -14.31
CA TYR A 114 -5.70 -38.84 -13.76
C TYR A 114 -5.12 -38.18 -12.51
N LYS A 115 -5.70 -37.06 -12.06
CA LYS A 115 -5.24 -36.28 -10.89
C LYS A 115 -3.75 -35.94 -10.95
N ARG A 116 -3.22 -35.71 -12.16
CA ARG A 116 -1.83 -35.31 -12.39
C ARG A 116 -1.74 -33.79 -12.41
N PRO A 117 -0.69 -33.16 -11.85
CA PRO A 117 -0.53 -31.71 -11.96
C PRO A 117 -0.28 -31.30 -13.41
N ILE A 118 -1.13 -30.42 -13.92
CA ILE A 118 -0.97 -29.68 -15.18
C ILE A 118 -0.56 -28.27 -14.79
N LEU A 119 0.66 -27.90 -15.16
CA LEU A 119 1.15 -26.54 -14.95
C LEU A 119 0.48 -25.62 -15.97
N SER A 120 -0.19 -24.58 -15.49
CA SER A 120 -0.72 -23.51 -16.33
C SER A 120 0.40 -22.59 -16.82
N ASP A 121 0.04 -21.76 -17.79
CA ASP A 121 0.88 -20.64 -18.19
C ASP A 121 1.14 -19.68 -17.03
N ASN A 122 2.27 -18.99 -17.12
CA ASN A 122 2.74 -18.06 -16.10
C ASN A 122 1.89 -16.79 -16.15
N THR A 123 1.02 -16.60 -15.16
CA THR A 123 0.16 -15.42 -15.09
C THR A 123 0.93 -14.29 -14.40
N LYS A 124 1.02 -13.14 -15.08
CA LYS A 124 1.57 -11.92 -14.51
C LYS A 124 0.43 -11.11 -13.91
N THR A 125 0.49 -10.88 -12.60
CA THR A 125 -0.48 -10.04 -11.89
C THR A 125 0.22 -8.74 -11.48
N THR A 126 -0.38 -7.59 -11.78
CA THR A 126 0.09 -6.26 -11.36
C THR A 126 -0.71 -5.71 -10.19
N PHE A 127 -0.07 -4.95 -9.31
CA PHE A 127 -0.76 -4.35 -8.17
C PHE A 127 -0.04 -3.10 -7.65
N PRO A 128 -0.76 -2.13 -7.04
CA PRO A 128 -0.15 -0.98 -6.40
C PRO A 128 0.44 -1.36 -5.04
N ALA A 129 1.62 -0.83 -4.74
CA ALA A 129 2.24 -0.99 -3.43
C ALA A 129 2.98 0.28 -3.01
N CYS A 130 2.91 0.61 -1.73
CA CYS A 130 3.75 1.64 -1.13
C CYS A 130 5.03 1.03 -0.60
N VAL A 131 6.15 1.72 -0.82
CA VAL A 131 7.48 1.22 -0.47
C VAL A 131 8.10 2.20 0.49
N THR A 132 8.65 1.69 1.58
CA THR A 132 9.37 2.48 2.58
C THR A 132 10.58 1.69 3.08
N GLU A 133 11.62 2.40 3.52
CA GLU A 133 12.77 1.78 4.15
C GLU A 133 12.37 1.17 5.50
N LYS A 134 13.00 0.03 5.85
CA LYS A 134 12.79 -0.60 7.15
C LYS A 134 13.43 0.24 8.26
N TYR A 135 12.75 0.35 9.39
CA TYR A 135 13.35 0.93 10.59
C TYR A 135 14.40 -0.03 11.17
N ILE A 136 15.69 0.23 10.94
CA ILE A 136 16.78 -0.54 11.53
C ILE A 136 17.08 0.02 12.93
N LYS A 137 16.69 -0.70 13.99
CA LYS A 137 17.25 -0.47 15.33
C LYS A 137 18.65 -1.07 15.33
N THR A 138 19.67 -0.23 15.43
CA THR A 138 21.08 -0.59 15.33
C THR A 138 21.42 -1.82 16.18
N ALA A 139 21.86 -2.90 15.54
CA ALA A 139 22.63 -3.98 16.15
C ALA A 139 23.91 -4.16 15.32
N VAL A 140 25.02 -4.34 16.04
CA VAL A 140 26.41 -4.19 15.60
C VAL A 140 26.80 -5.17 14.50
N GLU A 141 27.64 -4.67 13.59
CA GLU A 141 28.19 -5.27 12.37
C GLU A 141 29.12 -6.47 12.62
N THR A 142 29.07 -7.46 11.72
CA THR A 142 30.20 -8.35 11.41
C THR A 142 30.57 -8.19 9.93
N PRO A 143 31.87 -8.24 9.56
CA PRO A 143 32.32 -7.85 8.23
C PRO A 143 32.25 -9.01 7.24
N GLN A 144 31.10 -9.18 6.60
CA GLN A 144 31.02 -9.76 5.25
C GLN A 144 30.08 -8.87 4.44
N THR A 145 30.66 -8.02 3.59
CA THR A 145 29.94 -6.99 2.85
C THR A 145 29.23 -7.58 1.63
N SER A 146 28.11 -8.26 1.84
CA SER A 146 27.03 -8.28 0.85
C SER A 146 26.03 -7.19 1.24
N THR A 147 25.84 -6.18 0.39
CA THR A 147 24.85 -5.13 0.63
C THR A 147 23.45 -5.70 0.38
N GLU A 148 22.88 -6.38 1.37
CA GLU A 148 21.48 -6.82 1.33
C GLU A 148 20.58 -5.59 1.53
N GLN A 149 19.80 -5.24 0.50
CA GLN A 149 18.80 -4.18 0.60
C GLN A 149 17.51 -4.76 1.18
N CYS A 150 16.96 -4.14 2.21
CA CYS A 150 15.69 -4.52 2.83
C CYS A 150 14.70 -3.36 2.77
N LEU A 151 13.52 -3.60 2.19
CA LEU A 151 12.42 -2.64 2.11
C LEU A 151 11.15 -3.24 2.72
N VAL A 152 10.23 -2.36 3.12
CA VAL A 152 8.88 -2.73 3.50
C VAL A 152 7.93 -2.36 2.37
N LEU A 153 7.21 -3.37 1.89
CA LEU A 153 6.16 -3.28 0.90
C LEU A 153 4.79 -3.29 1.59
N VAL A 154 4.09 -2.17 1.55
CA VAL A 154 2.72 -2.04 2.08
C VAL A 154 1.74 -2.16 0.91
N VAL A 155 0.83 -3.12 0.97
CA VAL A 155 -0.16 -3.38 -0.09
C VAL A 155 -1.58 -3.41 0.47
N PRO A 156 -2.60 -3.11 -0.34
CA PRO A 156 -3.99 -3.35 0.02
C PRO A 156 -4.24 -4.79 0.48
N LYS A 157 -5.21 -4.98 1.39
CA LYS A 157 -5.50 -6.29 2.01
C LYS A 157 -5.76 -7.43 1.03
N ALA A 158 -6.34 -7.12 -0.14
CA ALA A 158 -6.66 -8.10 -1.18
C ALA A 158 -5.39 -8.73 -1.82
N ILE A 159 -4.23 -8.10 -1.69
CA ILE A 159 -2.98 -8.59 -2.25
C ILE A 159 -2.27 -9.47 -1.23
N ILE A 160 -2.25 -10.77 -1.51
CA ILE A 160 -1.57 -11.79 -0.73
C ILE A 160 -0.29 -12.22 -1.46
N LEU A 161 0.85 -12.12 -0.80
CA LEU A 161 2.16 -12.54 -1.31
C LEU A 161 2.70 -13.67 -0.46
N LYS A 162 3.37 -14.65 -1.07
CA LYS A 162 3.94 -15.80 -0.35
C LYS A 162 5.40 -15.54 0.01
N VAL A 163 5.85 -16.08 1.14
CA VAL A 163 7.27 -16.10 1.47
C VAL A 163 8.05 -16.85 0.38
N GLY A 164 9.18 -16.27 -0.04
CA GLY A 164 10.00 -16.76 -1.16
C GLY A 164 9.52 -16.31 -2.54
N GLU A 165 8.33 -15.69 -2.64
CA GLU A 165 7.81 -15.19 -3.91
C GLU A 165 8.66 -14.02 -4.43
N GLN A 166 8.86 -13.98 -5.73
CA GLN A 166 9.59 -12.90 -6.41
C GLN A 166 8.60 -11.88 -6.97
N ILE A 167 8.81 -10.62 -6.59
CA ILE A 167 8.05 -9.49 -7.12
C ILE A 167 8.99 -8.56 -7.87
N THR A 168 8.50 -8.00 -8.98
CA THR A 168 9.20 -6.96 -9.72
C THR A 168 8.67 -5.61 -9.30
N LEU A 169 9.57 -4.75 -8.82
CA LEU A 169 9.32 -3.37 -8.42
C LEU A 169 10.35 -2.48 -9.11
N GLU A 170 9.90 -1.51 -9.91
CA GLU A 170 10.76 -0.59 -10.68
C GLU A 170 11.84 -1.30 -11.50
N GLY A 171 11.49 -2.42 -12.14
CA GLY A 171 12.40 -3.20 -12.97
C GLY A 171 13.39 -4.08 -12.19
N LYS A 172 13.36 -4.06 -10.86
CA LYS A 172 14.21 -4.89 -10.00
C LYS A 172 13.40 -6.03 -9.39
N VAL A 173 14.02 -7.21 -9.30
CA VAL A 173 13.42 -8.38 -8.64
C VAL A 173 13.75 -8.37 -7.15
N TRP A 174 12.71 -8.50 -6.35
CA TRP A 174 12.78 -8.57 -4.89
C TRP A 174 12.14 -9.86 -4.41
N ARG A 175 12.67 -10.44 -3.32
CA ARG A 175 12.13 -11.65 -2.70
C ARG A 175 11.36 -11.28 -1.42
N VAL A 176 10.13 -11.78 -1.29
CA VAL A 176 9.34 -11.67 -0.07
C VAL A 176 9.92 -12.56 1.02
N VAL A 177 10.16 -12.02 2.22
CA VAL A 177 10.79 -12.77 3.32
C VAL A 177 9.95 -12.84 4.59
N VAL A 178 9.28 -11.74 4.97
CA VAL A 178 8.49 -11.70 6.22
C VAL A 178 7.12 -11.09 5.93
N PRO A 179 6.02 -11.82 6.17
CA PRO A 179 4.67 -11.27 6.09
C PRO A 179 4.23 -10.67 7.42
N HIS A 180 3.58 -9.52 7.37
CA HIS A 180 2.93 -8.83 8.48
C HIS A 180 1.46 -8.55 8.10
N GLU A 181 0.57 -9.50 8.42
CA GLU A 181 -0.80 -9.54 7.88
C GLU A 181 -1.90 -9.34 8.93
N LEU A 182 -1.55 -8.95 10.17
CA LEU A 182 -2.52 -8.79 11.27
C LEU A 182 -3.40 -7.55 11.15
N ASP A 183 -3.01 -6.54 10.36
CA ASP A 183 -3.82 -5.36 10.09
C ASP A 183 -5.03 -5.72 9.23
N ASN A 184 -6.21 -5.17 9.55
CA ASN A 184 -7.47 -5.50 8.86
C ASN A 184 -7.58 -4.88 7.45
N TRP A 185 -6.80 -3.85 7.15
CA TRP A 185 -6.97 -2.98 5.97
C TRP A 185 -5.84 -3.10 4.95
N LYS A 186 -4.65 -3.51 5.40
CA LYS A 186 -3.46 -3.67 4.56
C LYS A 186 -2.62 -4.88 4.98
N ASN A 187 -1.77 -5.33 4.08
CA ASN A 187 -0.68 -6.25 4.41
C ASN A 187 0.65 -5.51 4.27
N GLU A 188 1.63 -5.85 5.11
CA GLU A 188 3.00 -5.39 4.95
C GLU A 188 3.92 -6.60 4.74
N TYR A 189 4.90 -6.46 3.86
CA TYR A 189 5.88 -7.50 3.60
C TYR A 189 7.28 -6.92 3.64
N GLU A 190 8.20 -7.59 4.32
CA GLU A 190 9.61 -7.31 4.14
C GLU A 190 10.07 -7.99 2.85
N ILE A 191 10.72 -7.20 1.99
CA ILE A 191 11.29 -7.67 0.73
C ILE A 191 12.79 -7.37 0.72
N ILE A 192 13.56 -8.31 0.18
CA ILE A 192 15.01 -8.17 0.08
C ILE A 192 15.49 -8.33 -1.36
N ARG A 193 16.63 -7.71 -1.64
CA ARG A 193 17.37 -7.85 -2.87
C ARG A 193 18.86 -7.90 -2.55
N ASN A 194 19.54 -8.89 -3.12
CA ASN A 194 20.99 -8.96 -3.11
C ASN A 194 21.46 -8.21 -4.36
N ASP A 195 22.32 -7.20 -4.18
CA ASP A 195 23.12 -6.70 -5.29
C ASP A 195 24.31 -7.66 -5.43
N ASP A 196 24.30 -8.49 -6.48
CA ASP A 196 25.50 -9.22 -6.89
C ASP A 196 26.53 -8.17 -7.37
N ALA A 197 27.67 -8.09 -6.68
CA ALA A 197 28.77 -7.18 -6.99
C ALA A 197 29.52 -7.61 -8.25
#